data_AF-A0AAQ3KBL0-F1
#
_entry.id   AF-A0AAQ3KBL0-F1
#
_cell.length_a   1.000
_cell.length_b   1.000
_cell.length_c   1.000
_cell.angle_alpha   90.00
_cell.angle_beta   90.00
_cell.angle_gamma   90.00
#
_symmetry.space_group_name_H-M   'P 1'
#
loop_
_entity.id
_entity.type
_entity.pdbx_description
1 polymer ?
#
loop_
_entity_poly.entity_id
_entity_poly.type
_entity_poly.pdbx_seq_one_letter_code
_entity_poly.pdbx_strand_id
1 'polypeptide(L)'
;MVRNKNKVGSLEGNLRVTLNKLALLEEKDAKGWLLDNEIVHLEILARRAGALTKQLQLKWWSKARVRWIEEGEKNSKFFHNLVKVKRRRSKIEILEVEGTTFTDCNDMVEQFARWYENLWRSPNVCLGTNDVVD
;
A
#
# COMPACT_ATOMS: atom_id res chain seq x y z
N MET A 1 8.68 4.17 0.21
CA MET A 1 7.86 3.26 1.05
C MET A 1 8.06 1.82 0.58
N VAL A 2 8.96 1.07 1.21
CA VAL A 2 9.38 -0.27 0.78
C VAL A 2 8.25 -1.27 1.07
N ARG A 3 7.57 -1.77 0.03
CA ARG A 3 6.61 -2.87 0.17
C ARG A 3 7.36 -4.17 0.43
N ASN A 4 7.36 -4.61 1.70
CA ASN A 4 7.88 -5.92 2.10
C ASN A 4 6.99 -7.04 1.52
N LYS A 5 7.26 -7.47 0.28
CA LYS A 5 6.57 -8.57 -0.39
C LYS A 5 6.86 -9.94 0.24
N ASN A 6 7.95 -10.06 1.02
CA ASN A 6 8.49 -11.34 1.48
C ASN A 6 7.77 -11.92 2.70
N LYS A 7 6.91 -11.15 3.38
CA LYS A 7 6.08 -11.67 4.50
C LYS A 7 4.67 -12.09 4.09
N VAL A 8 4.23 -11.78 2.87
CA VAL A 8 2.82 -11.96 2.46
C VAL A 8 2.48 -13.44 2.25
N GLY A 9 3.35 -14.18 1.55
CA GLY A 9 3.20 -15.62 1.36
C GLY A 9 3.43 -16.44 2.63
N SER A 10 4.11 -15.86 3.63
CA SER A 10 4.38 -16.53 4.90
C SER A 10 3.12 -16.68 5.76
N LEU A 11 2.20 -15.70 5.77
CA LEU A 11 1.01 -15.75 6.64
C LEU A 11 -0.04 -16.78 6.19
N GLU A 12 -0.40 -16.79 4.91
CA GLU A 12 -1.33 -17.77 4.33
C GLU A 12 -0.72 -19.19 4.35
N GLY A 13 0.58 -19.30 4.04
CA GLY A 13 1.31 -20.56 4.15
C GLY A 13 1.33 -21.11 5.59
N ASN A 14 1.63 -20.26 6.57
CA ASN A 14 1.64 -20.63 7.98
C ASN A 14 0.24 -21.04 8.48
N LEU A 15 -0.81 -20.31 8.07
CA LEU A 15 -2.19 -20.66 8.45
C LEU A 15 -2.56 -22.04 7.90
N ARG A 16 -2.25 -22.31 6.62
CA ARG A 16 -2.52 -23.60 6.00
C ARG A 16 -1.81 -24.75 6.73
N VAL A 17 -0.53 -24.56 7.08
CA VAL A 17 0.23 -25.56 7.84
C VAL A 17 -0.36 -25.78 9.23
N THR A 18 -0.77 -24.72 9.93
CA THR A 18 -1.40 -24.86 11.26
C THR A 18 -2.78 -25.52 11.21
N LEU A 19 -3.60 -25.23 10.19
CA LEU A 19 -4.91 -25.85 10.02
C LEU A 19 -4.80 -27.33 9.68
N ASN A 20 -3.85 -27.71 8.81
CA ASN A 20 -3.61 -29.13 8.52
C ASN A 20 -3.17 -29.90 9.77
N LYS A 21 -2.35 -29.29 10.64
CA LYS A 21 -1.94 -29.92 11.91
C LYS A 21 -3.10 -30.05 12.90
N LEU A 22 -4.01 -29.08 12.93
CA LEU A 22 -5.24 -29.17 13.74
C LEU A 22 -6.14 -30.30 13.25
N ALA A 23 -6.41 -30.37 11.94
CA ALA A 23 -7.26 -31.40 11.36
C ALA A 23 -6.73 -32.83 11.65
N LEU A 24 -5.40 -33.02 11.59
CA LEU A 24 -4.78 -34.31 11.91
C LEU A 24 -4.94 -34.70 13.40
N LEU A 25 -4.91 -33.72 14.30
CA LEU A 25 -5.06 -33.96 15.74
C LEU A 25 -6.54 -34.15 16.12
N GLU A 26 -7.47 -33.43 15.49
CA GLU A 26 -8.91 -33.64 15.65
C GLU A 26 -9.35 -35.03 15.15
N GLU A 27 -8.78 -35.51 14.03
CA GLU A 27 -9.05 -36.88 13.55
C GLU A 27 -8.50 -37.94 14.52
N LYS A 28 -7.39 -37.64 15.20
CA LYS A 28 -6.81 -38.52 16.24
C LYS A 28 -7.64 -38.48 17.53
N ASP A 29 -8.23 -37.33 17.86
CA ASP A 29 -9.14 -37.15 19.00
C ASP A 29 -10.44 -37.93 18.78
N ALA A 30 -10.99 -37.89 17.56
CA ALA A 30 -12.16 -38.66 17.17
C ALA A 30 -11.96 -40.19 17.28
N LYS A 31 -10.71 -40.65 17.27
CA LYS A 31 -10.33 -42.07 17.49
C LYS A 31 -10.10 -42.41 18.97
N GLY A 32 -10.21 -41.44 19.88
CA GLY A 32 -10.16 -41.63 21.33
C GLY A 32 -8.76 -41.87 21.90
N TRP A 33 -7.70 -41.52 21.17
CA TRP A 33 -6.30 -41.78 21.55
C TRP A 33 -5.50 -40.51 21.89
N LEU A 34 -6.17 -39.42 22.30
CA LEU A 34 -5.49 -38.18 22.61
C LEU A 34 -4.84 -38.23 24.01
N LEU A 35 -3.54 -37.96 24.05
CA LEU A 35 -2.79 -37.82 25.30
C LEU A 35 -2.89 -36.37 25.81
N ASP A 36 -2.78 -36.16 27.13
CA ASP A 36 -2.91 -34.82 27.75
C ASP A 36 -1.94 -33.78 27.16
N ASN A 37 -0.73 -34.20 26.79
CA ASN A 37 0.26 -33.33 26.14
C ASN A 37 -0.17 -32.93 24.71
N GLU A 38 -0.95 -33.76 24.02
CA GLU A 38 -1.48 -33.50 22.68
C GLU A 38 -2.71 -32.60 22.73
N ILE A 39 -3.54 -32.69 23.78
CA ILE A 39 -4.65 -31.76 24.06
C ILE A 39 -4.12 -30.32 24.22
N VAL A 40 -3.09 -30.15 25.06
CA VAL A 40 -2.43 -28.83 25.25
C VAL A 40 -1.85 -28.31 23.95
N HIS A 41 -1.25 -29.19 23.14
CA HIS A 41 -0.70 -28.81 21.84
C HIS A 41 -1.80 -28.40 20.83
N LEU A 42 -2.96 -29.05 20.86
CA LEU A 42 -4.13 -28.71 20.04
C LEU A 42 -4.64 -27.30 20.41
N GLU A 43 -4.73 -26.98 21.69
CA GLU A 43 -5.14 -25.65 22.16
C GLU A 43 -4.17 -24.54 21.71
N ILE A 44 -2.86 -24.79 21.78
CA ILE A 44 -1.84 -23.85 21.28
C ILE A 44 -1.97 -23.63 19.77
N LEU A 45 -2.19 -24.71 19.01
CA LEU A 45 -2.37 -24.61 17.56
C LEU A 45 -3.66 -23.86 17.20
N ALA A 46 -4.76 -24.09 17.92
CA ALA A 46 -6.04 -23.41 17.72
C ALA A 46 -5.89 -21.90 17.97
N ARG A 47 -5.25 -21.51 19.08
CA ARG A 47 -4.91 -20.11 19.38
C ARG A 47 -4.06 -19.49 18.28
N ARG A 48 -3.06 -20.23 17.78
CA ARG A 48 -2.18 -19.76 16.69
C ARG A 48 -2.94 -19.57 15.37
N ALA A 49 -3.81 -20.50 15.01
CA ALA A 49 -4.65 -20.39 13.81
C ALA A 49 -5.62 -19.20 13.91
N GLY A 50 -6.24 -18.99 15.07
CA GLY A 50 -7.09 -17.82 15.34
C GLY A 50 -6.33 -16.49 15.19
N ALA A 51 -5.12 -16.40 15.75
CA ALA A 51 -4.28 -15.21 15.63
C ALA A 51 -3.88 -14.91 14.17
N LEU A 52 -3.49 -15.94 13.40
CA LEU A 52 -3.15 -15.81 11.98
C LEU A 52 -4.35 -15.38 11.14
N THR A 53 -5.53 -15.92 11.43
CA THR A 53 -6.78 -15.56 10.74
C THR A 53 -7.13 -14.09 10.97
N LYS A 54 -7.03 -13.61 12.22
CA LYS A 54 -7.25 -12.19 12.55
C LYS A 54 -6.26 -11.26 11.84
N GLN A 55 -4.99 -11.65 11.75
CA GLN A 55 -3.98 -10.87 11.02
C GLN A 55 -4.28 -10.83 9.51
N LEU A 56 -4.71 -11.94 8.91
CA LEU A 56 -5.13 -11.98 7.52
C LEU A 56 -6.38 -11.13 7.29
N GLN A 57 -7.36 -11.17 8.17
CA GLN A 57 -8.55 -10.32 8.09
C GLN A 57 -8.19 -8.84 8.11
N LEU A 58 -7.33 -8.40 9.03
CA LEU A 58 -6.84 -7.01 9.09
C LEU A 58 -6.05 -6.61 7.83
N LYS A 59 -5.21 -7.52 7.31
CA LYS A 59 -4.49 -7.34 6.04
C LYS A 59 -5.48 -7.16 4.89
N TRP A 60 -6.51 -8.00 4.79
CA TRP A 60 -7.52 -7.93 3.74
C TRP A 60 -8.38 -6.67 3.86
N TRP A 61 -8.74 -6.25 5.07
CA TRP A 61 -9.42 -4.97 5.30
C TRP A 61 -8.57 -3.77 4.86
N SER A 62 -7.28 -3.77 5.22
CA SER A 62 -6.35 -2.71 4.79
C SER A 62 -6.19 -2.69 3.26
N LYS A 63 -6.09 -3.87 2.64
CA LYS A 63 -5.91 -4.02 1.20
C LYS A 63 -7.16 -3.69 0.39
N ALA A 64 -8.33 -4.07 0.88
CA ALA A 64 -9.62 -3.75 0.27
C ALA A 64 -9.98 -2.27 0.40
N ARG A 65 -9.18 -1.46 1.13
CA ARG A 65 -9.46 -0.04 1.39
C ARG A 65 -10.90 0.13 1.85
N VAL A 66 -11.35 -0.66 2.84
CA VAL A 66 -12.77 -0.81 3.25
C VAL A 66 -13.53 0.51 3.46
N ARG A 67 -12.86 1.64 3.73
CA ARG A 67 -13.46 2.99 3.62
C ARG A 67 -14.19 3.24 2.29
N TRP A 68 -13.70 2.68 1.18
CA TRP A 68 -14.34 2.75 -0.14
C TRP A 68 -15.63 1.93 -0.22
N ILE A 69 -15.68 0.77 0.45
CA ILE A 69 -16.87 -0.09 0.48
C ILE A 69 -17.97 0.53 1.33
N GLU A 70 -17.62 1.19 2.45
CA GLU A 70 -18.56 1.95 3.28
C GLU A 70 -19.07 3.23 2.59
N GLU A 71 -18.24 3.89 1.77
CA GLU A 71 -18.62 5.09 1.01
C GLU A 71 -19.33 4.79 -0.33
N GLY A 72 -19.38 3.52 -0.75
CA GLY A 72 -20.15 3.00 -1.89
C GLY A 72 -19.54 3.23 -3.29
N GLU A 73 -19.93 2.39 -4.25
CA GLU A 73 -19.58 2.49 -5.69
C GLU A 73 -20.07 3.76 -6.39
N LYS A 74 -20.89 4.58 -5.72
CA LYS A 74 -21.30 5.87 -6.26
C LYS A 74 -20.22 6.88 -5.90
N ASN A 75 -19.62 7.52 -6.91
CA ASN A 75 -18.72 8.67 -6.73
C ASN A 75 -19.38 9.67 -5.76
N SER A 76 -19.04 9.56 -4.49
CA SER A 76 -19.71 10.33 -3.46
C SER A 76 -19.34 11.79 -3.63
N LYS A 77 -20.25 12.70 -3.22
CA LYS A 77 -19.96 14.14 -3.15
C LYS A 77 -18.64 14.40 -2.40
N PHE A 78 -18.29 13.54 -1.45
CA PHE A 78 -17.01 13.55 -0.74
C PHE A 78 -15.80 13.33 -1.66
N PHE A 79 -15.77 12.28 -2.49
CA PHE A 79 -14.66 12.07 -3.43
C PHE A 79 -14.55 13.16 -4.48
N HIS A 80 -15.67 13.64 -5.00
CA HIS A 80 -15.66 14.79 -5.91
C HIS A 80 -15.10 16.05 -5.25
N ASN A 81 -15.47 16.31 -3.99
CA ASN A 81 -14.94 17.43 -3.23
C ASN A 81 -13.46 17.25 -2.91
N LEU A 82 -13.03 16.04 -2.56
CA LEU A 82 -11.62 15.71 -2.31
C LEU A 82 -10.77 15.91 -3.57
N VAL A 83 -11.25 15.44 -4.73
CA VAL A 83 -10.61 15.67 -6.04
C VAL A 83 -10.56 17.15 -6.37
N LYS A 84 -11.65 17.91 -6.14
CA LYS A 84 -11.67 19.37 -6.33
C LYS A 84 -10.64 20.08 -5.43
N VAL A 85 -10.56 19.71 -4.14
CA VAL A 85 -9.55 20.26 -3.21
C VAL A 85 -8.14 19.93 -3.68
N LYS A 86 -7.89 18.67 -4.08
CA LYS A 86 -6.58 18.25 -4.58
C LYS A 86 -6.20 18.98 -5.87
N ARG A 87 -7.14 19.14 -6.81
CA ARG A 87 -6.93 19.92 -8.05
C ARG A 87 -6.62 21.38 -7.75
N ARG A 88 -7.35 22.02 -6.82
CA ARG A 88 -7.05 23.40 -6.38
C ARG A 88 -5.65 23.52 -5.78
N ARG A 89 -5.28 22.62 -4.88
CA ARG A 89 -3.95 22.64 -4.22
C ARG A 89 -2.78 22.29 -5.15
N SER A 90 -3.05 21.51 -6.20
CA SER A 90 -2.05 21.08 -7.18
C SER A 90 -1.96 22.01 -8.39
N LYS A 91 -2.81 23.04 -8.45
CA LYS A 91 -2.75 24.04 -9.52
C LYS A 91 -1.53 24.93 -9.27
N ILE A 92 -0.67 25.03 -10.28
CA ILE A 92 0.43 25.99 -10.29
C ILE A 92 -0.19 27.33 -10.70
N GLU A 93 -0.14 28.32 -9.80
CA GLU A 93 -0.69 29.66 -10.03
C GLU A 93 0.39 30.68 -10.40
N ILE A 94 1.64 30.41 -10.00
CA ILE A 94 2.79 31.27 -10.24
C ILE A 94 3.96 30.34 -10.58
N LEU A 95 4.69 30.67 -11.64
CA LEU A 95 5.91 30.00 -12.03
C LEU A 95 7.03 31.04 -12.11
N GLU A 96 8.16 30.81 -11.46
CA GLU A 96 9.33 31.67 -11.55
C GLU A 96 10.45 30.92 -12.28
N VAL A 97 10.99 31.54 -13.33
CA VAL A 97 12.11 31.01 -14.11
C VAL A 97 13.14 32.13 -14.27
N GLU A 98 14.35 31.91 -13.79
CA GLU A 98 15.50 32.84 -13.93
C GLU A 98 15.17 34.29 -13.49
N GLY A 99 14.38 34.44 -12.42
CA GLY A 99 13.97 35.74 -11.88
C GLY A 99 12.80 36.41 -12.61
N THR A 100 12.23 35.77 -13.64
CA THR A 100 11.00 36.23 -14.31
C THR A 100 9.80 35.44 -13.79
N THR A 101 8.77 36.15 -13.36
CA THR A 101 7.54 35.56 -12.81
C THR A 101 6.44 35.47 -13.87
N PHE A 102 5.96 34.27 -14.12
CA PHE A 102 4.84 33.96 -15.02
C PHE A 102 3.59 33.68 -14.19
N THR A 103 2.50 34.35 -14.55
CA THR A 103 1.17 34.17 -13.93
C THR A 103 0.11 33.73 -14.95
N ASP A 104 0.34 33.93 -16.24
CA ASP A 104 -0.53 33.41 -17.29
C ASP A 104 -0.28 31.92 -17.55
N CYS A 105 -1.37 31.18 -17.78
CA CYS A 105 -1.31 29.74 -17.95
C CYS A 105 -0.65 29.32 -19.27
N ASN A 106 -0.84 30.10 -20.36
CA ASN A 106 -0.23 29.76 -21.64
C ASN A 106 1.28 29.97 -21.57
N ASP A 107 1.72 31.06 -20.96
CA ASP A 107 3.13 31.34 -20.76
C ASP A 107 3.80 30.25 -19.91
N MET A 108 3.16 29.83 -18.81
CA MET A 108 3.67 28.73 -17.99
C MET A 108 3.81 27.42 -18.77
N VAL A 109 2.81 27.07 -19.58
CA VAL A 109 2.85 25.84 -20.40
C VAL A 109 3.97 25.91 -21.42
N GLU A 110 4.19 27.08 -22.04
CA GLU A 110 5.29 27.28 -22.97
C GLU A 110 6.65 27.14 -22.28
N GLN A 111 6.83 27.72 -21.08
CA GLN A 111 8.05 27.55 -20.30
C GLN A 111 8.30 26.08 -19.93
N PHE A 112 7.25 25.34 -19.52
CA PHE A 112 7.38 23.90 -19.26
C PHE A 112 7.78 23.14 -20.53
N ALA A 113 7.13 23.39 -21.66
CA ALA A 113 7.47 22.74 -22.92
C ALA A 113 8.92 22.99 -23.32
N ARG A 114 9.36 24.25 -23.30
CA ARG A 114 10.76 24.64 -23.56
C ARG A 114 11.74 23.95 -22.63
N TRP A 115 11.43 23.87 -21.33
CA TRP A 115 12.28 23.21 -20.34
C TRP A 115 12.43 21.70 -20.64
N TYR A 116 11.33 21.00 -20.90
CA TYR A 116 11.37 19.56 -21.20
C TYR A 116 12.03 19.26 -22.56
N GLU A 117 11.82 20.10 -23.57
CA GLU A 117 12.51 19.98 -24.86
C GLU A 117 14.02 20.12 -24.70
N ASN A 118 14.47 21.10 -23.91
CA ASN A 118 15.89 21.29 -23.61
C ASN A 118 16.46 20.11 -22.81
N LEU A 119 15.69 19.61 -21.83
CA LEU A 119 16.07 18.43 -21.03
C LEU A 119 16.34 17.20 -21.92
N TRP A 120 15.50 16.99 -22.94
CA TRP A 120 15.61 15.82 -23.83
C TRP A 120 16.54 16.01 -25.03
N ARG A 121 16.86 17.26 -25.39
CA ARG A 121 17.87 17.57 -26.42
C ARG A 121 19.29 17.61 -25.86
N SER A 122 19.45 17.79 -24.56
CA SER A 122 20.77 17.76 -23.93
C SER A 122 21.32 16.32 -23.86
N PRO A 123 22.59 16.06 -24.25
CA PRO A 123 23.18 14.74 -24.09
C PRO A 123 23.40 14.45 -22.59
N ASN A 124 22.46 13.73 -21.99
CA ASN A 124 22.55 13.12 -20.66
C ASN A 124 23.09 14.04 -19.55
N VAL A 125 22.32 15.07 -19.16
CA VAL A 125 22.48 15.61 -17.81
C VAL A 125 21.67 14.72 -16.88
N CYS A 126 22.31 13.65 -16.41
CA CYS A 126 21.91 13.00 -15.17
C CYS A 126 22.06 14.06 -14.07
N LEU A 127 20.97 14.73 -13.67
CA LEU A 127 20.95 15.67 -12.54
C LEU A 127 21.17 14.89 -11.23
N GLY A 128 22.41 14.45 -11.01
CA GLY A 128 22.95 14.10 -9.72
C GLY A 128 23.38 15.39 -9.05
N THR A 129 22.60 15.81 -8.06
CA THR A 129 22.90 16.93 -7.15
C THR A 129 24.30 16.78 -6.58
N ASN A 130 25.20 17.72 -6.88
CA ASN A 130 26.42 17.97 -6.11
C ASN A 130 26.78 19.46 -6.23
N ASP A 131 25.94 20.32 -5.66
CA ASP A 131 26.37 21.65 -5.24
C ASP A 131 26.37 21.66 -3.71
N VAL A 132 27.40 21.03 -3.13
CA VAL A 132 27.89 21.40 -1.81
C VAL A 132 28.82 22.58 -2.07
N VAL A 133 28.33 23.77 -1.72
CA VAL A 133 29.09 25.02 -1.68
C VAL A 133 30.15 24.91 -0.57
N ASP A 134 31.32 25.48 -0.85
CA ASP A 134 32.51 25.63 0.04
C ASP A 134 32.20 25.89 1.53
#